data_AF-A0A932LXY3-F1
#
_entry.id   AF-A0A932LXY3-F1
#
_cell.length_a   1.000
_cell.length_b   1.000
_cell.length_c   1.000
_cell.angle_alpha   90.00
_cell.angle_beta   90.00
_cell.angle_gamma   90.00
#
_symmetry.space_group_name_H-M   'P 1'
#
loop_
_entity.id
_entity.type
_entity.pdbx_description
1 polymer ?
#
loop_
_entity_poly.entity_id
_entity_poly.type
_entity_poly.pdbx_seq_one_letter_code
_entity_poly.pdbx_strand_id
1 'polypeptide(L)'
;MIPAEVLAADLPPFDRIFLDGAFRFTRIGTGSLGGKATGLAIIKDALTRDFDFGHFPDFDVDVPTMAVIATDFFDAFIPQNHLADLPIEQMSDDRIGHAFQQGDLPVELLGDLRALIEQVKSPLAIRSSSLLEDARDQPFAGVYGTKMIPNNQFDADSRFRRLVEAIKFVYASTYFREARSYIRATGQSPSSEKMAVIIQEVVGHRHGDRYYPDISGVARSYNFYANSPARPEDGVVSLALGLGKTIVDGDLAWTYSPAYPKKGPPFSSIRQLLRNSQTQFWAVNMGKPPAYDPVNEVEYLVRANLTDAEGDEVLEYLASTYDTSRDRVVPGIGTSGPRILNFAPLLVGERLPLNALIQAMISSAERVTGAKVEIEFAVTIHQRRGEQPRVRFGYLQVRPIAVSDQLIEVSVEDLHSPDAVISSDMALGNGVATDVQDIVYARPEHFSSLHTQAIAEELGKINRELVDQGRPYVLIGFGRIGSSHASLGIPSDWSQISGARVLVESTLPEMDVEPSQGSHFFHNLASFHASYFTVRHDAALGIDWDWLNHQPVIHETDLVRHVRPTRPLIVRVDGRNSRGVVLKGNEETARGKQ
;
A
#
# COMPACT_ATOMS: atom_id res chain seq x y z
N MET A 1 27.45 -10.53 -2.71
CA MET A 1 26.58 -9.74 -1.83
C MET A 1 27.41 -8.61 -1.26
N ILE A 2 27.13 -7.36 -1.66
CA ILE A 2 27.61 -6.20 -0.92
C ILE A 2 26.59 -5.99 0.21
N PRO A 3 26.98 -5.93 1.49
CA PRO A 3 26.04 -5.67 2.57
C PRO A 3 25.27 -4.37 2.32
N ALA A 4 23.97 -4.32 2.62
CA ALA A 4 23.15 -3.11 2.42
C ALA A 4 23.72 -1.88 3.15
N GLU A 5 24.41 -2.11 4.28
CA GLU A 5 25.14 -1.10 5.05
C GLU A 5 26.32 -0.47 4.27
N VAL A 6 26.94 -1.23 3.37
CA VAL A 6 28.09 -0.78 2.57
C VAL A 6 27.67 0.10 1.39
N LEU A 7 26.44 -0.06 0.86
CA LEU A 7 25.89 0.79 -0.21
C LEU A 7 25.23 2.08 0.33
N ALA A 8 24.67 2.04 1.55
CA ALA A 8 24.11 3.24 2.20
C ALA A 8 25.18 4.25 2.65
N ALA A 9 26.42 3.81 2.89
CA ALA A 9 27.53 4.63 3.33
C ALA A 9 28.03 5.65 2.28
N ASP A 10 27.76 5.41 0.99
CA ASP A 10 28.34 6.13 -0.15
C ASP A 10 27.41 7.18 -0.80
N LEU A 11 26.23 7.47 -0.23
CA LEU A 11 25.45 8.60 -0.72
C LEU A 11 26.22 9.91 -0.52
N PRO A 12 26.37 10.74 -1.57
CA PRO A 12 27.09 11.99 -1.47
C PRO A 12 26.36 12.93 -0.48
N PRO A 13 27.12 13.68 0.34
CA PRO A 13 26.52 14.70 1.19
C PRO A 13 25.79 15.72 0.33
N PHE A 14 24.67 16.22 0.85
CA PHE A 14 23.91 17.28 0.21
C PHE A 14 24.80 18.51 0.03
N ASP A 15 24.95 18.90 -1.23
CA ASP A 15 25.49 20.21 -1.59
C ASP A 15 24.30 21.13 -1.87
N ARG A 16 24.49 22.43 -1.62
CA ARG A 16 23.48 23.47 -1.78
C ARG A 16 23.19 23.79 -3.25
N ILE A 17 23.39 22.83 -4.16
CA ILE A 17 23.08 22.87 -5.58
C ILE A 17 22.26 21.61 -5.88
N PHE A 18 20.93 21.66 -5.73
CA PHE A 18 20.09 20.45 -5.68
C PHE A 18 19.62 19.94 -7.06
N LEU A 19 19.19 20.83 -7.96
CA LEU A 19 18.72 20.44 -9.30
C LEU A 19 19.86 20.36 -10.33
N ASP A 20 20.88 21.20 -10.17
CA ASP A 20 22.06 21.30 -11.05
C ASP A 20 23.32 20.68 -10.41
N GLY A 21 23.17 20.03 -9.25
CA GLY A 21 24.27 19.36 -8.57
C GLY A 21 24.76 18.16 -9.37
N ALA A 22 26.02 17.77 -9.13
CA ALA A 22 26.60 16.57 -9.73
C ALA A 22 25.82 15.28 -9.36
N PHE A 23 25.03 15.31 -8.28
CA PHE A 23 24.34 14.16 -7.73
C PHE A 23 22.85 14.43 -7.48
N ARG A 24 21.98 13.62 -8.11
CA ARG A 24 20.51 13.69 -7.98
C ARG A 24 19.95 12.91 -6.77
N PHE A 25 20.80 12.24 -6.00
CA PHE A 25 20.45 11.53 -4.78
C PHE A 25 21.49 11.89 -3.72
N THR A 26 21.08 12.62 -2.70
CA THR A 26 21.97 13.17 -1.66
C THR A 26 21.46 12.90 -0.25
N ARG A 27 22.33 13.07 0.75
CA ARG A 27 21.99 12.92 2.18
C ARG A 27 22.28 14.19 2.98
N ILE A 28 21.43 14.51 3.94
CA ILE A 28 21.62 15.55 4.95
C ILE A 28 21.74 14.85 6.30
N GLY A 29 22.90 14.94 6.95
CA GLY A 29 23.19 14.26 8.22
C GLY A 29 24.07 13.01 8.05
N THR A 30 24.28 12.32 9.17
CA THR A 30 25.23 11.20 9.29
C THR A 30 24.61 9.90 9.81
N GLY A 31 23.36 9.95 10.28
CA GLY A 31 22.63 8.77 10.73
C GLY A 31 22.20 7.85 9.58
N SER A 32 21.40 6.85 9.93
CA SER A 32 20.78 5.95 8.94
C SER A 32 19.79 6.70 8.03
N LEU A 33 19.66 6.21 6.79
CA LEU A 33 18.73 6.69 5.77
C LEU A 33 17.34 6.04 5.87
N GLY A 34 17.20 4.99 6.70
CA GLY A 34 16.00 4.15 6.75
C GLY A 34 15.86 3.20 5.56
N GLY A 35 14.84 2.34 5.63
CA GLY A 35 14.61 1.27 4.65
C GLY A 35 14.38 1.77 3.23
N LYS A 36 13.48 2.75 3.06
CA LYS A 36 13.04 3.23 1.73
C LYS A 36 14.18 3.83 0.94
N ALA A 37 14.91 4.74 1.57
CA ALA A 37 16.04 5.41 0.93
C ALA A 37 17.16 4.42 0.60
N THR A 38 17.48 3.49 1.51
CA THR A 38 18.49 2.47 1.25
C THR A 38 18.09 1.56 0.09
N GLY A 39 16.83 1.12 0.02
CA GLY A 39 16.31 0.33 -1.10
C GLY A 39 16.45 1.05 -2.44
N LEU A 40 16.09 2.34 -2.49
CA LEU A 40 16.24 3.16 -3.68
C LEU A 40 17.70 3.37 -4.10
N ALA A 41 18.62 3.56 -3.15
CA ALA A 41 20.04 3.73 -3.44
C ALA A 41 20.62 2.47 -4.11
N ILE A 42 20.29 1.30 -3.56
CA ILE A 42 20.70 0.00 -4.10
C ILE A 42 20.20 -0.20 -5.54
N ILE A 43 18.94 0.15 -5.81
CA ILE A 43 18.37 0.01 -7.15
C ILE A 43 18.97 1.01 -8.13
N LYS A 44 19.17 2.27 -7.73
CA LYS A 44 19.80 3.28 -8.59
C LYS A 44 21.18 2.80 -9.10
N ASP A 45 21.98 2.23 -8.20
CA ASP A 45 23.30 1.70 -8.57
C ASP A 45 23.20 0.47 -9.47
N ALA A 46 22.19 -0.37 -9.28
CA ALA A 46 21.94 -1.52 -10.14
C ALA A 46 21.46 -1.11 -11.54
N LEU A 47 20.56 -0.13 -11.62
CA LEU A 47 20.09 0.44 -12.89
C LEU A 47 21.27 1.04 -13.68
N THR A 48 22.14 1.79 -13.01
CA THR A 48 23.31 2.41 -13.66
C THR A 48 24.32 1.39 -14.18
N ARG A 49 24.52 0.28 -13.47
CA ARG A 49 25.57 -0.71 -13.80
C ARG A 49 25.11 -1.80 -14.78
N ASP A 50 23.89 -2.29 -14.61
CA ASP A 50 23.46 -3.56 -15.19
C ASP A 50 22.25 -3.45 -16.12
N PHE A 51 21.56 -2.30 -16.16
CA PHE A 51 20.36 -2.16 -16.97
C PHE A 51 20.68 -1.74 -18.40
N ASP A 52 20.19 -2.51 -19.38
CA ASP A 52 20.40 -2.22 -20.79
C ASP A 52 19.34 -1.25 -21.32
N PHE A 53 19.61 0.04 -21.17
CA PHE A 53 18.77 1.13 -21.69
C PHE A 53 18.64 1.10 -23.22
N GLY A 54 19.54 0.42 -23.95
CA GLY A 54 19.48 0.33 -25.41
C GLY A 54 18.24 -0.41 -25.92
N HIS A 55 17.65 -1.29 -25.11
CA HIS A 55 16.41 -1.99 -25.44
C HIS A 55 15.15 -1.12 -25.28
N PHE A 56 15.25 0.04 -24.62
CA PHE A 56 14.13 0.93 -24.31
C PHE A 56 14.46 2.40 -24.68
N PRO A 57 14.75 2.71 -25.96
CA PRO A 57 15.24 4.03 -26.37
C PRO A 57 14.23 5.17 -26.14
N ASP A 58 12.94 4.85 -26.07
CA ASP A 58 11.87 5.81 -25.81
C ASP A 58 11.68 6.12 -24.31
N PHE A 59 12.39 5.41 -23.42
CA PHE A 59 12.22 5.49 -21.98
C PHE A 59 13.44 6.12 -21.30
N ASP A 60 13.17 7.13 -20.48
CA ASP A 60 14.08 7.67 -19.49
C ASP A 60 13.73 7.07 -18.12
N VAL A 61 14.53 6.13 -17.65
CA VAL A 61 14.29 5.39 -16.39
C VAL A 61 15.28 5.89 -15.34
N ASP A 62 14.77 6.50 -14.28
CA ASP A 62 15.60 7.03 -13.19
C ASP A 62 14.84 7.00 -11.85
N VAL A 63 15.59 7.08 -10.75
CA VAL A 63 15.02 7.42 -9.45
C VAL A 63 14.83 8.94 -9.40
N PRO A 64 13.62 9.47 -9.11
CA PRO A 64 13.39 10.91 -9.07
C PRO A 64 14.34 11.61 -8.09
N THR A 65 14.72 12.85 -8.42
CA THR A 65 15.71 13.61 -7.66
C THR A 65 15.26 13.75 -6.20
N MET A 66 16.14 13.43 -5.27
CA MET A 66 15.81 13.40 -3.85
C MET A 66 16.98 13.74 -2.91
N ALA A 67 16.63 14.29 -1.76
CA ALA A 67 17.49 14.45 -0.59
C ALA A 67 16.90 13.67 0.58
N VAL A 68 17.75 13.05 1.40
CA VAL A 68 17.33 12.29 2.57
C VAL A 68 17.87 12.93 3.84
N ILE A 69 16.98 13.33 4.73
CA ILE A 69 17.31 13.75 6.09
C ILE A 69 17.52 12.48 6.91
N ALA A 70 18.73 12.28 7.40
CA ALA A 70 19.09 11.11 8.18
C ALA A 70 18.50 11.14 9.60
N THR A 71 18.47 9.95 10.23
CA THR A 71 17.84 9.71 11.55
C THR A 71 18.44 10.51 12.71
N ASP A 72 19.66 11.03 12.59
CA ASP A 72 20.30 11.88 13.61
C ASP A 72 19.54 13.19 13.85
N PHE A 73 18.88 13.75 12.83
CA PHE A 73 18.03 14.92 13.00
C PHE A 73 16.72 14.62 13.74
N PHE A 74 16.19 13.40 13.60
CA PHE A 74 15.04 12.95 14.41
C PHE A 74 15.46 12.79 15.87
N ASP A 75 16.59 12.15 16.13
CA ASP A 75 17.16 11.99 17.47
C ASP A 75 17.44 13.33 18.17
N ALA A 76 17.80 14.37 17.41
CA ALA A 76 17.98 15.72 17.94
C ALA A 76 16.64 16.44 18.17
N PHE A 77 15.69 16.30 17.24
CA PHE A 77 14.41 17.00 17.26
C PHE A 77 13.52 16.62 18.44
N ILE A 78 13.43 15.32 18.76
CA ILE A 78 12.54 14.81 19.82
C ILE A 78 12.89 15.39 21.21
N PRO A 79 14.12 15.27 21.74
CA PRO A 79 14.47 15.81 23.06
C PRO A 79 14.53 17.33 23.09
N GLN A 80 14.98 18.00 22.01
CA GLN A 80 15.04 19.46 21.94
C GLN A 80 13.67 20.11 22.18
N ASN A 81 12.60 19.43 21.76
CA ASN A 81 11.24 19.94 21.83
C ASN A 81 10.40 19.31 22.95
N HIS A 82 11.02 18.58 23.88
CA HIS A 82 10.35 17.89 24.99
C HIS A 82 9.21 16.95 24.53
N LEU A 83 9.33 16.39 23.31
CA LEU A 83 8.27 15.56 22.72
C LEU A 83 8.21 14.16 23.36
N ALA A 84 9.32 13.68 23.90
CA ALA A 84 9.39 12.41 24.63
C ALA A 84 8.58 12.42 25.95
N ASP A 85 8.33 13.61 26.51
CA ASP A 85 7.61 13.77 27.79
C ASP A 85 6.09 13.83 27.61
N LEU A 86 5.61 13.85 26.36
CA LEU A 86 4.18 13.94 26.07
C LEU A 86 3.45 12.65 26.45
N PRO A 87 2.24 12.74 27.04
CA PRO A 87 1.41 11.57 27.33
C PRO A 87 0.73 11.09 26.04
N ILE A 88 1.52 10.66 25.06
CA ILE A 88 1.09 10.27 23.71
C ILE A 88 -0.07 9.26 23.74
N GLU A 89 -0.08 8.35 24.72
CA GLU A 89 -1.14 7.34 24.91
C GLU A 89 -2.52 7.89 25.25
N GLN A 90 -2.60 9.14 25.71
CA GLN A 90 -3.84 9.82 26.06
C GLN A 90 -4.21 10.91 25.05
N MET A 91 -3.41 11.09 23.99
CA MET A 91 -3.58 12.14 23.01
C MET A 91 -4.16 11.59 21.70
N SER A 92 -5.00 12.42 21.07
CA SER A 92 -5.42 12.19 19.69
C SER A 92 -4.28 12.53 18.72
N ASP A 93 -4.32 11.94 17.53
CA ASP A 93 -3.31 12.16 16.50
C ASP A 93 -3.22 13.64 16.11
N ASP A 94 -4.35 14.38 16.07
CA ASP A 94 -4.36 15.83 15.85
C ASP A 94 -3.55 16.59 16.92
N ARG A 95 -3.71 16.23 18.20
CA ARG A 95 -2.99 16.88 19.30
C ARG A 95 -1.49 16.59 19.24
N ILE A 96 -1.13 15.35 18.89
CA ILE A 96 0.26 14.95 18.67
C ILE A 96 0.83 15.74 17.49
N GLY A 97 0.13 15.76 16.37
CA GLY A 97 0.49 16.52 15.18
C GLY A 97 0.75 17.99 15.50
N HIS A 98 -0.16 18.66 16.21
CA HIS A 98 0.02 20.06 16.61
C HIS A 98 1.21 20.28 17.54
N ALA A 99 1.48 19.37 18.48
CA ALA A 99 2.66 19.47 19.34
C ALA A 99 3.96 19.40 18.53
N PHE A 100 4.04 18.50 17.54
CA PHE A 100 5.17 18.41 16.61
C PHE A 100 5.29 19.66 15.73
N GLN A 101 4.17 20.23 15.28
CA GLN A 101 4.18 21.46 14.49
C GLN A 101 4.78 22.65 15.26
N GLN A 102 4.59 22.70 16.58
CA GLN A 102 5.16 23.73 17.46
C GLN A 102 6.66 23.57 17.72
N GLY A 103 7.24 22.39 17.53
CA GLY A 103 8.66 22.14 17.78
C GLY A 103 9.56 22.81 16.73
N ASP A 104 10.79 23.16 17.09
CA ASP A 104 11.78 23.73 16.19
C ASP A 104 12.70 22.63 15.63
N LEU A 105 12.93 22.66 14.30
CA LEU A 105 13.95 21.81 13.68
C LEU A 105 15.36 22.33 14.03
N PRO A 106 16.38 21.45 14.10
CA PRO A 106 17.75 21.87 14.33
C PRO A 106 18.23 22.92 13.32
N VAL A 107 18.97 23.93 13.79
CA VAL A 107 19.38 25.10 12.98
C VAL A 107 20.22 24.70 11.76
N GLU A 108 21.07 23.69 11.91
CA GLU A 108 21.89 23.14 10.82
C GLU A 108 21.02 22.63 9.67
N LEU A 109 19.94 21.89 9.99
CA LEU A 109 18.98 21.39 9.00
C LEU A 109 18.23 22.53 8.30
N LEU A 110 17.81 23.56 9.05
CA LEU A 110 17.07 24.69 8.49
C LEU A 110 17.84 25.40 7.37
N GLY A 111 19.16 25.55 7.50
CA GLY A 111 20.02 26.16 6.49
C GLY A 111 20.04 25.38 5.17
N ASP A 112 20.12 24.05 5.24
CA ASP A 112 20.17 23.21 4.06
C ASP A 112 18.79 23.05 3.39
N LEU A 113 17.72 22.96 4.18
CA LEU A 113 16.35 23.00 3.68
C LEU A 113 16.04 24.32 2.95
N ARG A 114 16.62 25.43 3.44
CA ARG A 114 16.47 26.74 2.80
C ARG A 114 17.15 26.78 1.43
N ALA A 115 18.37 26.28 1.35
CA ALA A 115 19.10 26.19 0.09
C ALA A 115 18.38 25.30 -0.94
N LEU A 116 17.79 24.19 -0.48
CA LEU A 116 17.00 23.28 -1.32
C LEU A 116 15.78 23.99 -1.92
N ILE A 117 14.96 24.64 -1.08
CA ILE A 117 13.66 25.19 -1.51
C ILE A 117 13.77 26.48 -2.34
N GLU A 118 14.93 27.14 -2.30
CA GLU A 118 15.23 28.28 -3.17
C GLU A 118 15.41 27.85 -4.63
N GLN A 119 15.87 26.62 -4.87
CA GLN A 119 16.11 26.07 -6.20
C GLN A 119 14.92 25.29 -6.75
N VAL A 120 14.17 24.61 -5.88
CA VAL A 120 13.06 23.74 -6.31
C VAL A 120 11.74 24.48 -6.35
N LYS A 121 11.05 24.38 -7.49
CA LYS A 121 9.70 24.92 -7.70
C LYS A 121 8.69 23.87 -8.21
N SER A 122 9.13 22.63 -8.35
CA SER A 122 8.27 21.49 -8.64
C SER A 122 7.68 20.93 -7.33
N PRO A 123 6.52 20.25 -7.38
CA PRO A 123 5.94 19.59 -6.22
C PRO A 123 6.91 18.58 -5.59
N LEU A 124 6.84 18.48 -4.26
CA LEU A 124 7.70 17.61 -3.46
C LEU A 124 6.85 16.63 -2.66
N ALA A 125 7.26 15.37 -2.62
CA ALA A 125 6.78 14.37 -1.69
C ALA A 125 7.75 14.25 -0.52
N ILE A 126 7.25 14.51 0.68
CA ILE A 126 7.97 14.34 1.94
C ILE A 126 7.50 13.02 2.54
N ARG A 127 8.36 12.00 2.46
CA ARG A 127 8.03 10.59 2.77
C ARG A 127 8.80 10.12 3.99
N SER A 128 8.15 9.30 4.81
CA SER A 128 8.81 8.53 5.87
C SER A 128 9.80 7.51 5.28
N SER A 129 10.92 7.32 5.98
CA SER A 129 11.86 6.23 5.74
C SER A 129 12.32 5.71 7.10
N SER A 130 11.51 4.84 7.71
CA SER A 130 11.79 4.27 9.02
C SER A 130 12.86 3.17 8.95
N LEU A 131 13.45 2.78 10.08
CA LEU A 131 14.48 1.73 10.07
C LEU A 131 13.90 0.36 9.72
N LEU A 132 12.65 0.12 10.12
CA LEU A 132 11.98 -1.17 9.98
C LEU A 132 11.04 -1.25 8.75
N GLU A 133 10.85 -0.15 8.03
CA GLU A 133 9.92 -0.04 6.89
C GLU A 133 10.10 -1.13 5.84
N ASP A 134 11.35 -1.40 5.47
CA ASP A 134 11.72 -2.37 4.44
C ASP A 134 12.61 -3.49 4.99
N ALA A 135 12.50 -3.76 6.30
CA ALA A 135 13.16 -4.91 6.91
C ALA A 135 12.61 -6.21 6.30
N ARG A 136 13.51 -7.16 6.00
CA ARG A 136 13.14 -8.43 5.33
C ARG A 136 12.14 -9.27 6.12
N ASP A 137 12.28 -9.28 7.45
CA ASP A 137 11.55 -10.21 8.31
C ASP A 137 10.29 -9.59 8.95
N GLN A 138 10.22 -8.26 9.03
CA GLN A 138 9.08 -7.51 9.63
C GLN A 138 8.91 -6.14 8.96
N PRO A 139 8.52 -6.06 7.68
CA PRO A 139 8.35 -4.78 6.98
C PRO A 139 7.19 -3.96 7.57
N PHE A 140 7.44 -2.70 7.92
CA PHE A 140 6.42 -1.74 8.38
C PHE A 140 5.86 -0.98 7.17
N ALA A 141 4.91 -1.58 6.46
CA ALA A 141 4.42 -1.01 5.21
C ALA A 141 3.22 -0.08 5.46
N GLY A 142 3.36 1.21 5.08
CA GLY A 142 2.21 2.14 4.98
C GLY A 142 1.70 2.68 6.30
N VAL A 143 2.48 2.47 7.36
CA VAL A 143 2.14 2.86 8.74
C VAL A 143 2.41 4.34 9.01
N TYR A 144 3.30 4.95 8.24
CA TYR A 144 3.78 6.32 8.45
C TYR A 144 3.31 7.25 7.34
N GLY A 145 3.07 8.51 7.69
CA GLY A 145 2.50 9.51 6.80
C GLY A 145 3.47 9.95 5.70
N THR A 146 2.89 10.36 4.57
CA THR A 146 3.59 11.06 3.48
C THR A 146 2.85 12.35 3.20
N LYS A 147 3.56 13.49 3.16
CA LYS A 147 2.95 14.78 2.84
C LYS A 147 3.48 15.31 1.52
N MET A 148 2.60 15.50 0.55
CA MET A 148 2.95 16.14 -0.72
C MET A 148 2.65 17.64 -0.65
N ILE A 149 3.59 18.46 -1.10
CA ILE A 149 3.44 19.91 -1.16
C ILE A 149 3.54 20.40 -2.61
N PRO A 150 2.75 21.41 -3.02
CA PRO A 150 2.72 21.87 -4.41
C PRO A 150 3.94 22.69 -4.78
N ASN A 151 4.57 23.32 -3.78
CA ASN A 151 5.83 24.05 -3.91
C ASN A 151 5.84 25.11 -5.04
N ASN A 152 4.68 25.71 -5.32
CA ASN A 152 4.43 26.60 -6.45
C ASN A 152 4.24 28.07 -6.05
N GLN A 153 4.47 28.41 -4.78
CA GLN A 153 4.39 29.79 -4.26
C GLN A 153 5.53 30.63 -4.85
N PHE A 154 5.29 31.91 -5.08
CA PHE A 154 6.29 32.81 -5.65
C PHE A 154 7.46 33.03 -4.68
N ASP A 155 7.19 33.25 -3.40
CA ASP A 155 8.18 33.51 -2.37
C ASP A 155 8.76 32.21 -1.78
N ALA A 156 10.08 32.21 -1.56
CA ALA A 156 10.77 31.06 -0.97
C ALA A 156 10.38 30.82 0.49
N ASP A 157 9.97 31.86 1.23
CA ASP A 157 9.57 31.75 2.63
C ASP A 157 8.33 30.90 2.82
N SER A 158 7.32 31.06 1.98
CA SER A 158 6.11 30.25 2.04
C SER A 158 6.36 28.81 1.61
N ARG A 159 7.22 28.59 0.60
CA ARG A 159 7.63 27.23 0.23
C ARG A 159 8.41 26.55 1.35
N PHE A 160 9.34 27.28 1.96
CA PHE A 160 10.15 26.81 3.09
C PHE A 160 9.29 26.40 4.29
N ARG A 161 8.33 27.25 4.70
CA ARG A 161 7.41 26.94 5.80
C ARG A 161 6.66 25.64 5.57
N ARG A 162 6.11 25.42 4.37
CA ARG A 162 5.38 24.20 4.03
C ARG A 162 6.26 22.96 4.03
N LEU A 163 7.52 23.08 3.57
CA LEU A 163 8.49 21.99 3.64
C LEU A 163 8.77 21.60 5.09
N VAL A 164 9.01 22.59 5.96
CA VAL A 164 9.24 22.37 7.39
C VAL A 164 8.02 21.73 8.06
N GLU A 165 6.81 22.23 7.79
CA GLU A 165 5.55 21.67 8.30
C GLU A 165 5.34 20.23 7.84
N ALA A 166 5.65 19.93 6.56
CA ALA A 166 5.57 18.58 6.02
C ALA A 166 6.56 17.61 6.70
N ILE A 167 7.80 18.04 6.97
CA ILE A 167 8.80 17.23 7.70
C ILE A 167 8.32 16.94 9.12
N LYS A 168 7.81 17.96 9.83
CA LYS A 168 7.26 17.82 11.17
C LYS A 168 6.05 16.88 11.20
N PHE A 169 5.19 16.93 10.19
CA PHE A 169 4.08 16.00 10.04
C PHE A 169 4.57 14.55 9.90
N VAL A 170 5.59 14.30 9.07
CA VAL A 170 6.17 12.96 8.93
C VAL A 170 6.75 12.47 10.25
N TYR A 171 7.47 13.32 10.99
CA TYR A 171 7.95 12.97 12.34
C TYR A 171 6.81 12.69 13.34
N ALA A 172 5.72 13.46 13.27
CA ALA A 172 4.56 13.24 14.12
C ALA A 172 3.88 11.89 13.82
N SER A 173 3.86 11.48 12.55
CA SER A 173 3.20 10.25 12.12
C SER A 173 3.78 8.98 12.76
N THR A 174 5.04 9.01 13.20
CA THR A 174 5.67 7.93 14.00
C THR A 174 4.93 7.67 15.32
N TYR A 175 4.23 8.69 15.85
CA TYR A 175 3.52 8.64 17.13
C TYR A 175 2.00 8.55 16.97
N PHE A 176 1.48 8.49 15.75
CA PHE A 176 0.04 8.36 15.51
C PHE A 176 -0.47 6.98 15.95
N ARG A 177 -1.79 6.88 16.15
CA ARG A 177 -2.46 5.69 16.64
C ARG A 177 -2.15 4.46 15.78
N GLU A 178 -2.10 4.62 14.46
CA GLU A 178 -1.79 3.54 13.53
C GLU A 178 -0.38 2.98 13.77
N ALA A 179 0.64 3.85 13.77
CA ALA A 179 2.02 3.48 14.08
C ALA A 179 2.19 2.82 15.44
N ARG A 180 1.59 3.38 16.48
CA ARG A 180 1.66 2.80 17.84
C ARG A 180 0.99 1.43 17.91
N SER A 181 -0.19 1.27 17.32
CA SER A 181 -0.93 0.01 17.34
C SER A 181 -0.15 -1.08 16.62
N TYR A 182 0.48 -0.73 15.50
CA TYR A 182 1.37 -1.63 14.77
C TYR A 182 2.56 -2.07 15.63
N ILE A 183 3.31 -1.12 16.21
CA ILE A 183 4.49 -1.40 17.04
C ILE A 183 4.14 -2.27 18.26
N ARG A 184 3.00 -2.00 18.92
CA ARG A 184 2.52 -2.82 20.03
C ARG A 184 2.21 -4.24 19.61
N ALA A 185 1.56 -4.41 18.46
CA ALA A 185 1.17 -5.73 17.96
C ALA A 185 2.40 -6.57 17.53
N THR A 186 3.54 -5.95 17.19
CA THR A 186 4.81 -6.67 16.94
C THR A 186 5.63 -6.92 18.21
N GLY A 187 5.16 -6.46 19.38
CA GLY A 187 5.85 -6.62 20.66
C GLY A 187 7.09 -5.72 20.84
N GLN A 188 7.26 -4.71 19.98
CA GLN A 188 8.37 -3.76 20.05
C GLN A 188 7.99 -2.52 20.88
N SER A 189 8.99 -1.74 21.31
CA SER A 189 8.75 -0.46 22.00
C SER A 189 8.59 0.69 21.00
N PRO A 190 7.57 1.55 21.11
CA PRO A 190 7.45 2.75 20.29
C PRO A 190 8.68 3.66 20.32
N SER A 191 9.42 3.65 21.44
CA SER A 191 10.60 4.49 21.65
C SER A 191 11.86 4.03 20.89
N SER A 192 11.87 2.84 20.28
CA SER A 192 13.03 2.35 19.51
C SER A 192 12.99 2.76 18.04
N GLU A 193 11.86 3.25 17.55
CA GLU A 193 11.72 3.63 16.14
C GLU A 193 12.38 4.98 15.85
N LYS A 194 13.12 5.06 14.74
CA LYS A 194 13.75 6.29 14.27
C LYS A 194 13.32 6.59 12.85
N MET A 195 13.11 7.87 12.57
CA MET A 195 12.57 8.30 11.29
C MET A 195 13.59 9.10 10.47
N ALA A 196 14.01 8.56 9.33
CA ALA A 196 14.61 9.37 8.27
C ALA A 196 13.48 9.96 7.40
N VAL A 197 13.76 11.05 6.69
CA VAL A 197 12.77 11.73 5.84
C VAL A 197 13.32 11.91 4.43
N ILE A 198 12.58 11.40 3.45
CA ILE A 198 12.86 11.56 2.03
C ILE A 198 12.14 12.81 1.52
N ILE A 199 12.87 13.75 0.91
CA ILE A 199 12.34 14.87 0.14
C ILE A 199 12.57 14.56 -1.33
N GLN A 200 11.52 14.21 -2.06
CA GLN A 200 11.60 13.70 -3.44
C GLN A 200 10.73 14.53 -4.39
N GLU A 201 11.23 14.78 -5.61
CA GLU A 201 10.45 15.36 -6.70
C GLU A 201 9.25 14.46 -7.03
N VAL A 202 8.04 15.04 -7.10
CA VAL A 202 6.86 14.29 -7.56
C VAL A 202 6.94 14.12 -9.08
N VAL A 203 6.88 12.88 -9.55
CA VAL A 203 6.78 12.54 -10.98
C VAL A 203 5.40 12.97 -11.48
N GLY A 204 5.36 13.82 -12.50
CA GLY A 204 4.10 14.29 -13.09
C GLY A 204 4.27 15.49 -14.00
N HIS A 205 3.13 15.97 -14.52
CA HIS A 205 3.03 17.20 -15.28
C HIS A 205 1.95 18.10 -14.72
N ARG A 206 2.10 19.41 -14.97
CA ARG A 206 1.12 20.41 -14.58
C ARG A 206 0.05 20.54 -15.67
N HIS A 207 -1.20 20.32 -15.29
CA HIS A 207 -2.39 20.56 -16.09
C HIS A 207 -3.27 21.60 -15.37
N GLY A 208 -3.07 22.88 -15.72
CA GLY A 208 -3.72 24.01 -15.04
C GLY A 208 -3.39 24.03 -13.53
N ASP A 209 -4.40 23.75 -12.71
CA ASP A 209 -4.32 23.73 -11.24
C ASP A 209 -4.08 22.31 -10.68
N ARG A 210 -3.79 21.32 -11.53
CA ARG A 210 -3.50 19.94 -11.12
C ARG A 210 -2.07 19.55 -11.52
N TYR A 211 -1.43 18.73 -10.70
CA TYR A 211 -0.15 18.10 -11.05
C TYR A 211 -0.17 16.61 -10.70
N TYR A 212 0.04 15.75 -11.69
CA TYR A 212 -0.04 14.29 -11.52
C TYR A 212 0.67 13.56 -12.67
N PRO A 213 1.05 12.28 -12.49
CA PRO A 213 1.58 11.43 -13.55
C PRO A 213 0.46 10.81 -14.39
N ASP A 214 0.73 10.52 -15.66
CA ASP A 214 -0.18 9.78 -16.54
C ASP A 214 -0.52 8.40 -15.96
N ILE A 215 0.48 7.73 -15.37
CA ILE A 215 0.32 6.40 -14.78
C ILE A 215 1.04 6.35 -13.44
N SER A 216 0.41 5.78 -12.43
CA SER A 216 1.09 5.20 -11.27
C SER A 216 0.90 3.69 -11.28
N GLY A 217 1.88 2.96 -10.75
CA GLY A 217 1.82 1.52 -10.75
C GLY A 217 2.54 0.87 -9.58
N VAL A 218 2.04 -0.31 -9.23
CA VAL A 218 2.67 -1.23 -8.28
C VAL A 218 2.84 -2.57 -8.98
N ALA A 219 4.08 -3.05 -9.06
CA ALA A 219 4.43 -4.31 -9.70
C ALA A 219 5.02 -5.27 -8.66
N ARG A 220 4.44 -6.47 -8.54
CA ARG A 220 4.92 -7.54 -7.68
C ARG A 220 5.39 -8.71 -8.51
N SER A 221 6.54 -9.27 -8.15
CA SER A 221 7.12 -10.43 -8.81
C SER A 221 6.52 -11.76 -8.36
N TYR A 222 5.58 -11.71 -7.41
CA TYR A 222 4.80 -12.85 -6.95
C TYR A 222 3.34 -12.43 -6.79
N ASN A 223 2.42 -13.18 -7.38
CA ASN A 223 0.98 -13.00 -7.27
C ASN A 223 0.35 -14.11 -6.44
N PHE A 224 -0.09 -13.74 -5.24
CA PHE A 224 -0.79 -14.63 -4.33
C PHE A 224 -2.17 -15.11 -4.83
N TYR A 225 -2.76 -14.42 -5.82
CA TYR A 225 -4.07 -14.74 -6.42
C TYR A 225 -3.95 -14.88 -7.94
N ALA A 226 -2.99 -15.67 -8.39
CA ALA A 226 -2.81 -15.89 -9.82
C ALA A 226 -4.00 -16.67 -10.41
N ASN A 227 -4.67 -16.05 -11.37
CA ASN A 227 -5.76 -16.68 -12.11
C ASN A 227 -5.22 -17.36 -13.36
N SER A 228 -5.65 -18.60 -13.60
CA SER A 228 -5.24 -19.39 -14.77
C SER A 228 -5.41 -18.61 -16.08
N PRO A 229 -4.40 -18.58 -16.99
CA PRO A 229 -3.19 -19.42 -17.01
C PRO A 229 -1.99 -18.82 -16.26
N ALA A 230 -2.14 -17.67 -15.60
CA ALA A 230 -1.05 -17.08 -14.82
C ALA A 230 -0.76 -17.94 -13.60
N ARG A 231 0.53 -18.11 -13.30
CA ARG A 231 1.03 -18.73 -12.07
C ARG A 231 1.46 -17.66 -11.07
N PRO A 232 1.60 -17.98 -9.78
CA PRO A 232 2.09 -17.02 -8.80
C PRO A 232 3.40 -16.34 -9.18
N GLU A 233 4.33 -17.09 -9.78
CA GLU A 233 5.64 -16.58 -10.19
C GLU A 233 5.59 -15.67 -11.42
N ASP A 234 4.45 -15.62 -12.12
CA ASP A 234 4.26 -14.75 -13.28
C ASP A 234 3.92 -13.30 -12.85
N GLY A 235 3.82 -13.04 -11.53
CA GLY A 235 3.67 -11.71 -10.95
C GLY A 235 2.31 -11.04 -11.19
N VAL A 236 2.16 -9.84 -10.64
CA VAL A 236 0.97 -9.00 -10.79
C VAL A 236 1.35 -7.52 -10.84
N VAL A 237 0.71 -6.77 -11.74
CA VAL A 237 0.89 -5.33 -11.89
C VAL A 237 -0.47 -4.67 -11.74
N SER A 238 -0.55 -3.63 -10.91
CA SER A 238 -1.70 -2.74 -10.80
C SER A 238 -1.34 -1.37 -11.35
N LEU A 239 -2.18 -0.81 -12.21
CA LEU A 239 -2.01 0.50 -12.83
C LEU A 239 -3.19 1.41 -12.51
N ALA A 240 -2.90 2.68 -12.24
CA ALA A 240 -3.91 3.72 -12.01
C ALA A 240 -3.50 5.01 -12.73
N LEU A 241 -4.48 5.82 -13.11
CA LEU A 241 -4.28 7.20 -13.52
C LEU A 241 -4.01 8.08 -12.28
N GLY A 242 -3.12 9.05 -12.41
CA GLY A 242 -2.81 10.02 -11.36
C GLY A 242 -1.86 9.47 -10.29
N LEU A 243 -1.83 10.12 -9.12
CA LEU A 243 -0.90 9.78 -8.04
C LEU A 243 -1.13 8.35 -7.51
N GLY A 244 -0.04 7.69 -7.14
CA GLY A 244 -0.02 6.30 -6.63
C GLY A 244 -0.82 6.06 -5.36
N LYS A 245 -1.25 7.12 -4.67
CA LYS A 245 -2.17 7.04 -3.53
C LYS A 245 -3.44 6.24 -3.86
N THR A 246 -3.89 6.27 -5.12
CA THR A 246 -5.02 5.45 -5.60
C THR A 246 -4.79 3.95 -5.35
N ILE A 247 -3.59 3.44 -5.67
CA ILE A 247 -3.28 2.01 -5.52
C ILE A 247 -2.98 1.68 -4.05
N VAL A 248 -2.25 2.58 -3.38
CA VAL A 248 -1.85 2.45 -1.97
C VAL A 248 -3.07 2.37 -1.04
N ASP A 249 -4.06 3.23 -1.24
CA ASP A 249 -5.29 3.28 -0.43
C ASP A 249 -6.30 2.19 -0.82
N GLY A 250 -5.98 1.33 -1.81
CA GLY A 250 -6.84 0.23 -2.25
C GLY A 250 -8.07 0.66 -3.08
N ASP A 251 -8.01 1.84 -3.72
CA ASP A 251 -9.04 2.29 -4.66
C ASP A 251 -9.01 1.44 -5.96
N LEU A 252 -9.95 1.72 -6.87
CA LEU A 252 -10.06 1.00 -8.15
C LEU A 252 -8.81 1.23 -9.03
N ALA A 253 -8.13 0.13 -9.39
CA ALA A 253 -6.98 0.11 -10.28
C ALA A 253 -7.10 -1.05 -11.30
N TRP A 254 -6.39 -0.94 -12.42
CA TRP A 254 -6.34 -1.98 -13.44
C TRP A 254 -5.25 -2.99 -13.13
N THR A 255 -5.64 -4.22 -12.77
CA THR A 255 -4.70 -5.27 -12.38
C THR A 255 -4.54 -6.33 -13.48
N TYR A 256 -3.32 -6.77 -13.73
CA TYR A 256 -3.03 -7.80 -14.74
C TYR A 256 -1.73 -8.57 -14.41
N SER A 257 -1.51 -9.73 -15.03
CA SER A 257 -0.22 -10.44 -14.94
C SER A 257 0.73 -9.94 -16.02
N PRO A 258 1.97 -9.52 -15.67
CA PRO A 258 2.94 -9.04 -16.66
C PRO A 258 3.33 -10.10 -17.70
N ALA A 259 3.20 -11.39 -17.40
CA ALA A 259 3.37 -12.46 -18.41
C ALA A 259 2.20 -12.56 -19.41
N TYR A 260 1.01 -12.07 -19.03
CA TYR A 260 -0.21 -12.11 -19.84
C TYR A 260 -0.87 -10.72 -19.93
N PRO A 261 -0.20 -9.68 -20.45
CA PRO A 261 -0.68 -8.29 -20.45
C PRO A 261 -1.98 -8.09 -21.23
N LYS A 262 -2.28 -8.99 -22.17
CA LYS A 262 -3.50 -8.96 -23.00
C LYS A 262 -4.74 -9.48 -22.26
N LYS A 263 -4.57 -10.12 -21.10
CA LYS A 263 -5.66 -10.57 -20.24
C LYS A 263 -5.85 -9.57 -19.10
N GLY A 264 -6.93 -8.80 -19.19
CA GLY A 264 -7.36 -7.92 -18.09
C GLY A 264 -7.91 -8.70 -16.89
N PRO A 265 -8.39 -7.98 -15.86
CA PRO A 265 -9.06 -8.60 -14.72
C PRO A 265 -10.24 -9.48 -15.17
N PRO A 266 -10.59 -10.53 -14.40
CA PRO A 266 -11.60 -11.53 -14.76
C PRO A 266 -13.04 -10.99 -14.62
N PHE A 267 -13.36 -9.88 -15.29
CA PHE A 267 -14.72 -9.34 -15.28
C PHE A 267 -15.65 -10.21 -16.14
N SER A 268 -16.74 -10.68 -15.53
CA SER A 268 -17.75 -11.55 -16.17
C SER A 268 -18.65 -10.81 -17.16
N SER A 269 -18.68 -9.46 -17.11
CA SER A 269 -19.51 -8.62 -17.99
C SER A 269 -18.95 -7.21 -18.16
N ILE A 270 -19.37 -6.51 -19.22
CA ILE A 270 -19.03 -5.09 -19.44
C ILE A 270 -19.59 -4.20 -18.32
N ARG A 271 -20.75 -4.55 -17.76
CA ARG A 271 -21.30 -3.84 -16.60
C ARG A 271 -20.37 -3.94 -15.40
N GLN A 272 -19.79 -5.12 -15.14
CA GLN A 272 -18.81 -5.30 -14.08
C GLN A 272 -17.52 -4.52 -14.37
N LEU A 273 -17.05 -4.51 -15.61
CA LEU A 273 -15.90 -3.70 -16.04
C LEU A 273 -16.15 -2.20 -15.78
N LEU A 274 -17.31 -1.67 -16.15
CA LEU A 274 -17.66 -0.25 -15.93
C LEU A 274 -17.75 0.11 -14.44
N ARG A 275 -18.31 -0.78 -13.60
CA ARG A 275 -18.40 -0.56 -12.15
C ARG A 275 -17.05 -0.59 -11.44
N ASN A 276 -16.11 -1.37 -11.96
CA ASN A 276 -14.79 -1.59 -11.36
C ASN A 276 -13.66 -0.85 -12.08
N SER A 277 -13.98 0.05 -13.01
CA SER A 277 -12.99 0.92 -13.64
C SER A 277 -12.82 2.20 -12.82
N GLN A 278 -11.58 2.68 -12.73
CA GLN A 278 -11.26 3.93 -12.05
C GLN A 278 -11.99 5.11 -12.72
N THR A 279 -12.70 5.91 -11.92
CA THR A 279 -13.42 7.12 -12.39
C THR A 279 -12.90 8.43 -11.80
N GLN A 280 -12.12 8.33 -10.73
CA GLN A 280 -11.49 9.44 -10.03
C GLN A 280 -10.00 9.15 -9.79
N PHE A 281 -9.21 10.20 -9.67
CA PHE A 281 -7.78 10.08 -9.40
C PHE A 281 -7.28 11.23 -8.54
N TRP A 282 -6.17 10.98 -7.85
CA TRP A 282 -5.48 11.97 -7.01
C TRP A 282 -4.51 12.82 -7.83
N ALA A 283 -4.47 14.12 -7.53
CA ALA A 283 -3.50 15.07 -8.07
C ALA A 283 -3.04 16.06 -6.98
N VAL A 284 -1.84 16.63 -7.13
CA VAL A 284 -1.38 17.73 -6.29
C VAL A 284 -2.07 19.02 -6.74
N ASN A 285 -2.64 19.75 -5.79
CA ASN A 285 -3.32 21.03 -6.02
C ASN A 285 -2.30 22.14 -6.28
N MET A 286 -2.23 22.60 -7.53
CA MET A 286 -1.40 23.72 -7.98
C MET A 286 -2.17 25.05 -8.05
N GLY A 287 -3.45 25.05 -7.67
CA GLY A 287 -4.31 26.22 -7.69
C GLY A 287 -4.27 27.01 -6.37
N LYS A 288 -5.45 27.46 -5.95
CA LYS A 288 -5.60 28.21 -4.69
C LYS A 288 -5.19 27.32 -3.51
N PRO A 289 -4.35 27.83 -2.58
CA PRO A 289 -4.01 27.10 -1.37
C PRO A 289 -5.29 26.70 -0.59
N PRO A 290 -5.32 25.46 -0.06
CA PRO A 290 -6.41 24.97 0.77
C PRO A 290 -6.49 25.75 2.09
N ALA A 291 -7.49 25.44 2.91
CA ALA A 291 -7.49 25.86 4.31
C ALA A 291 -6.27 25.25 5.01
N TYR A 292 -5.63 26.04 5.89
CA TYR A 292 -4.46 25.61 6.63
C TYR A 292 -4.78 24.44 7.54
N ASP A 293 -4.14 23.30 7.30
CA ASP A 293 -4.31 22.08 8.07
C ASP A 293 -3.02 21.24 8.05
N PRO A 294 -2.02 21.62 8.86
CA PRO A 294 -0.68 21.03 8.79
C PRO A 294 -0.65 19.58 9.27
N VAL A 295 -1.69 19.11 9.99
CA VAL A 295 -1.81 17.74 10.49
C VAL A 295 -2.59 16.83 9.55
N ASN A 296 -3.16 17.35 8.47
CA ASN A 296 -3.83 16.57 7.46
C ASN A 296 -2.85 16.12 6.36
N GLU A 297 -2.77 14.81 6.12
CA GLU A 297 -1.91 14.21 5.09
C GLU A 297 -2.23 14.74 3.68
N VAL A 298 -3.52 14.89 3.38
CA VAL A 298 -4.03 15.22 2.05
C VAL A 298 -4.34 16.70 1.86
N GLU A 299 -3.84 17.58 2.74
CA GLU A 299 -4.07 19.04 2.72
C GLU A 299 -3.96 19.62 1.30
N TYR A 300 -2.91 19.26 0.57
CA TYR A 300 -2.63 19.77 -0.78
C TYR A 300 -3.01 18.82 -1.92
N LEU A 301 -3.78 17.76 -1.65
CA LEU A 301 -4.24 16.83 -2.68
C LEU A 301 -5.70 17.11 -3.04
N VAL A 302 -6.03 16.89 -4.32
CA VAL A 302 -7.38 17.02 -4.85
C VAL A 302 -7.76 15.75 -5.62
N ARG A 303 -9.05 15.42 -5.61
CA ARG A 303 -9.62 14.39 -6.48
C ARG A 303 -10.15 15.02 -7.76
N ALA A 304 -9.66 14.54 -8.89
CA ALA A 304 -10.13 14.87 -10.24
C ALA A 304 -10.85 13.66 -10.85
N ASN A 305 -11.55 13.87 -11.96
CA ASN A 305 -12.32 12.82 -12.64
C ASN A 305 -11.87 12.62 -14.10
N LEU A 306 -12.37 11.57 -14.77
CA LEU A 306 -11.97 11.25 -16.15
C LEU A 306 -12.26 12.37 -17.16
N THR A 307 -13.26 13.23 -16.93
CA THR A 307 -13.52 14.39 -17.79
C THR A 307 -12.41 15.43 -17.67
N ASP A 308 -11.88 15.64 -16.46
CA ASP A 308 -10.69 16.49 -16.27
C ASP A 308 -9.48 15.91 -17.02
N ALA A 309 -9.23 14.60 -16.88
CA ALA A 309 -8.12 13.93 -17.56
C ALA A 309 -8.24 13.90 -19.09
N GLU A 310 -9.47 13.83 -19.61
CA GLU A 310 -9.73 13.94 -21.05
C GLU A 310 -9.44 15.36 -21.56
N GLY A 311 -9.83 16.39 -20.81
CA GLY A 311 -9.47 17.78 -21.10
C GLY A 311 -7.98 18.07 -20.97
N ASP A 312 -7.28 17.31 -20.12
CA ASP A 312 -5.84 17.37 -19.92
C ASP A 312 -5.06 16.57 -20.98
N GLU A 313 -5.75 15.94 -21.95
CA GLU A 313 -5.21 15.12 -23.07
C GLU A 313 -4.41 13.87 -22.65
N VAL A 314 -4.63 13.36 -21.44
CA VAL A 314 -3.85 12.24 -20.87
C VAL A 314 -4.38 10.85 -21.27
N LEU A 315 -5.65 10.76 -21.69
CA LEU A 315 -6.32 9.46 -21.86
C LEU A 315 -5.91 8.66 -23.11
N GLU A 316 -5.15 9.24 -24.05
CA GLU A 316 -4.83 8.60 -25.34
C GLU A 316 -4.20 7.21 -25.19
N TYR A 317 -3.32 7.04 -24.21
CA TYR A 317 -2.62 5.78 -23.94
C TYR A 317 -3.32 4.88 -22.92
N LEU A 318 -4.32 5.40 -22.21
CA LEU A 318 -4.81 4.79 -20.96
C LEU A 318 -6.23 4.24 -21.08
N ALA A 319 -7.04 4.80 -21.99
CA ALA A 319 -8.47 4.54 -22.03
C ALA A 319 -8.92 3.80 -23.28
N SER A 320 -10.04 3.09 -23.11
CA SER A 320 -10.94 2.65 -24.17
C SER A 320 -12.29 3.34 -24.00
N THR A 321 -13.16 3.21 -25.01
CA THR A 321 -14.50 3.80 -25.01
C THR A 321 -15.56 2.72 -25.04
N TYR A 322 -16.58 2.85 -24.20
CA TYR A 322 -17.76 2.01 -24.27
C TYR A 322 -18.75 2.56 -25.30
N ASP A 323 -18.98 1.79 -26.37
CA ASP A 323 -19.99 2.07 -27.38
C ASP A 323 -21.35 1.50 -26.91
N THR A 324 -22.16 2.37 -26.33
CA THR A 324 -23.50 2.04 -25.81
C THR A 324 -24.46 1.53 -26.88
N SER A 325 -24.26 1.93 -28.15
CA SER A 325 -25.14 1.53 -29.26
C SER A 325 -24.91 0.09 -29.71
N ARG A 326 -23.71 -0.45 -29.45
CA ARG A 326 -23.29 -1.79 -29.88
C ARG A 326 -22.89 -2.71 -28.74
N ASP A 327 -23.10 -2.26 -27.50
CA ASP A 327 -22.73 -2.93 -26.25
C ASP A 327 -21.32 -3.54 -26.30
N ARG A 328 -20.32 -2.71 -26.63
CA ARG A 328 -18.94 -3.17 -26.80
C ARG A 328 -17.92 -2.12 -26.35
N VAL A 329 -16.73 -2.59 -26.01
CA VAL A 329 -15.57 -1.74 -25.73
C VAL A 329 -14.74 -1.56 -27.00
N VAL A 330 -14.51 -0.31 -27.39
CA VAL A 330 -13.69 0.09 -28.53
C VAL A 330 -12.37 0.66 -27.99
N PRO A 331 -11.20 0.11 -28.41
CA PRO A 331 -9.90 0.65 -28.00
C PRO A 331 -9.72 2.13 -28.36
N GLY A 332 -9.14 2.89 -27.44
CA GLY A 332 -8.88 4.33 -27.60
C GLY A 332 -10.08 5.24 -27.29
N ILE A 333 -9.88 6.53 -27.52
CA ILE A 333 -10.84 7.62 -27.17
C ILE A 333 -11.54 8.26 -28.39
N GLY A 334 -11.29 7.76 -29.60
CA GLY A 334 -11.78 8.36 -30.86
C GLY A 334 -13.27 8.16 -31.13
N THR A 335 -13.98 7.40 -30.30
CA THR A 335 -15.44 7.22 -30.41
C THR A 335 -16.14 7.95 -29.26
N SER A 336 -17.43 8.25 -29.45
CA SER A 336 -18.25 8.86 -28.40
C SER A 336 -18.77 7.78 -27.45
N GLY A 337 -18.66 8.03 -26.14
CA GLY A 337 -19.17 7.14 -25.10
C GLY A 337 -18.39 7.26 -23.79
N PRO A 338 -18.82 6.57 -22.73
CA PRO A 338 -18.10 6.54 -21.46
C PRO A 338 -16.67 5.99 -21.61
N ARG A 339 -15.72 6.60 -20.90
CA ARG A 339 -14.31 6.17 -20.88
C ARG A 339 -14.13 5.02 -19.89
N ILE A 340 -13.30 4.05 -20.26
CA ILE A 340 -12.90 2.92 -19.42
C ILE A 340 -11.38 2.96 -19.33
N LEU A 341 -10.84 3.13 -18.12
CA LEU A 341 -9.41 2.97 -17.87
C LEU A 341 -9.07 1.49 -17.83
N ASN A 342 -8.46 1.01 -18.92
CA ASN A 342 -8.02 -0.37 -19.11
C ASN A 342 -6.61 -0.51 -19.69
N PHE A 343 -5.94 0.62 -19.94
CA PHE A 343 -4.58 0.70 -20.47
C PHE A 343 -4.38 -0.11 -21.76
N ALA A 344 -5.45 -0.40 -22.50
CA ALA A 344 -5.41 -1.25 -23.68
C ALA A 344 -4.44 -0.76 -24.77
N PRO A 345 -4.26 0.55 -25.03
CA PRO A 345 -3.25 1.02 -25.98
C PRO A 345 -1.82 0.61 -25.62
N LEU A 346 -1.50 0.50 -24.33
CA LEU A 346 -0.18 0.09 -23.83
C LEU A 346 -0.06 -1.43 -23.68
N LEU A 347 -1.09 -2.09 -23.14
CA LEU A 347 -1.04 -3.51 -22.77
C LEU A 347 -1.42 -4.46 -23.91
N VAL A 348 -2.35 -4.04 -24.77
CA VAL A 348 -2.88 -4.86 -25.87
C VAL A 348 -2.33 -4.39 -27.21
N GLY A 349 -2.42 -3.08 -27.43
CA GLY A 349 -1.93 -2.44 -28.66
C GLY A 349 -0.42 -2.28 -28.71
N GLU A 350 0.27 -2.44 -27.57
CA GLU A 350 1.73 -2.35 -27.44
C GLU A 350 2.30 -1.07 -28.10
N ARG A 351 1.57 0.06 -28.04
CA ARG A 351 2.03 1.33 -28.64
C ARG A 351 3.35 1.82 -28.06
N LEU A 352 3.63 1.43 -26.82
CA LEU A 352 4.89 1.61 -26.10
C LEU A 352 5.18 0.30 -25.34
N PRO A 353 6.43 -0.18 -25.27
CA PRO A 353 6.79 -1.44 -24.59
C PRO A 353 6.83 -1.30 -23.06
N LEU A 354 5.85 -0.64 -22.44
CA LEU A 354 5.79 -0.40 -21.00
C LEU A 354 5.80 -1.70 -20.19
N ASN A 355 5.03 -2.71 -20.61
CA ASN A 355 5.00 -3.98 -19.89
C ASN A 355 6.35 -4.71 -19.92
N ALA A 356 7.04 -4.68 -21.06
CA ALA A 356 8.37 -5.27 -21.19
C ALA A 356 9.40 -4.54 -20.29
N LEU A 357 9.30 -3.21 -20.18
CA LEU A 357 10.11 -2.45 -19.24
C LEU A 357 9.82 -2.85 -17.79
N ILE A 358 8.54 -2.95 -17.39
CA ILE A 358 8.14 -3.38 -16.05
C ILE A 358 8.71 -4.77 -15.72
N GLN A 359 8.63 -5.72 -16.65
CA GLN A 359 9.23 -7.06 -16.48
C GLN A 359 10.74 -6.97 -16.25
N ALA A 360 11.45 -6.16 -17.04
CA ALA A 360 12.89 -5.97 -16.89
C ALA A 360 13.26 -5.32 -15.55
N MET A 361 12.45 -4.36 -15.08
CA MET A 361 12.59 -3.74 -13.75
C MET A 361 12.40 -4.76 -12.62
N ILE A 362 11.36 -5.60 -12.70
CA ILE A 362 11.09 -6.67 -11.74
C ILE A 362 12.29 -7.62 -11.67
N SER A 363 12.74 -8.15 -12.81
CA SER A 363 13.86 -9.10 -12.85
C SER A 363 15.16 -8.50 -12.33
N SER A 364 15.42 -7.21 -12.62
CA SER A 364 16.60 -6.52 -12.08
C SER A 364 16.51 -6.40 -10.56
N ALA A 365 15.36 -5.99 -10.02
CA ALA A 365 15.15 -5.85 -8.58
C ALA A 365 15.21 -7.19 -7.84
N GLU A 366 14.66 -8.28 -8.37
CA GLU A 366 14.78 -9.63 -7.79
C GLU A 366 16.25 -10.08 -7.69
N ARG A 367 17.03 -9.85 -8.75
CA ARG A 367 18.46 -10.21 -8.80
C ARG A 367 19.27 -9.44 -7.75
N VAL A 368 18.95 -8.16 -7.55
CA VAL A 368 19.67 -7.27 -6.62
C VAL A 368 19.30 -7.58 -5.17
N THR A 369 18.02 -7.82 -4.90
CA THR A 369 17.53 -8.10 -3.53
C THR A 369 17.75 -9.56 -3.11
N GLY A 370 17.79 -10.49 -4.07
CA GLY A 370 17.84 -11.93 -3.83
C GLY A 370 16.52 -12.51 -3.31
N ALA A 371 15.40 -11.82 -3.53
CA ALA A 371 14.08 -12.21 -3.06
C ALA A 371 13.01 -11.84 -4.09
N LYS A 372 11.76 -12.27 -3.86
CA LYS A 372 10.59 -11.68 -4.54
C LYS A 372 10.48 -10.22 -4.17
N VAL A 373 9.95 -9.38 -5.05
CA VAL A 373 9.95 -7.92 -4.90
C VAL A 373 8.62 -7.28 -5.27
N GLU A 374 8.33 -6.18 -4.60
CA GLU A 374 7.36 -5.17 -4.99
C GLU A 374 8.11 -3.91 -5.45
N ILE A 375 7.63 -3.28 -6.52
CA ILE A 375 8.15 -2.05 -7.09
C ILE A 375 7.00 -1.05 -7.21
N GLU A 376 7.20 0.15 -6.68
CA GLU A 376 6.31 1.29 -6.95
C GLU A 376 6.95 2.19 -8.00
N PHE A 377 6.14 2.65 -8.96
CA PHE A 377 6.62 3.52 -10.03
C PHE A 377 5.55 4.53 -10.47
N ALA A 378 6.01 5.59 -11.13
CA ALA A 378 5.16 6.54 -11.83
C ALA A 378 5.70 6.79 -13.24
N VAL A 379 4.80 7.00 -14.20
CA VAL A 379 5.12 7.18 -15.60
C VAL A 379 4.50 8.48 -16.07
N THR A 380 5.27 9.22 -16.84
CA THR A 380 4.79 10.37 -17.60
C THR A 380 5.07 10.18 -19.08
N ILE A 381 4.09 10.52 -19.93
CA ILE A 381 4.18 10.32 -21.38
C ILE A 381 4.14 11.69 -22.06
N HIS A 382 5.27 12.06 -22.66
CA HIS A 382 5.40 13.27 -23.44
C HIS A 382 5.30 12.97 -24.92
N GLN A 383 4.22 13.42 -25.56
CA GLN A 383 4.07 13.33 -27.01
C GLN A 383 3.92 14.72 -27.62
N ARG A 384 4.92 15.15 -28.38
CA ARG A 384 4.79 16.34 -29.25
C ARG A 384 4.37 15.91 -30.64
N ARG A 385 3.53 16.73 -31.27
CA ARG A 385 3.00 16.45 -32.61
C ARG A 385 4.15 16.32 -33.62
N GLY A 386 4.32 15.14 -34.18
CA GLY A 386 5.37 14.83 -35.16
C GLY A 386 6.68 14.29 -34.58
N GLU A 387 6.78 14.15 -33.26
CA GLU A 387 7.93 13.52 -32.57
C GLU A 387 7.53 12.14 -32.05
N GLN A 388 8.53 11.28 -31.83
CA GLN A 388 8.29 10.04 -31.09
C GLN A 388 7.96 10.35 -29.62
N PRO A 389 6.99 9.63 -29.02
CA PRO A 389 6.66 9.82 -27.62
C PRO A 389 7.88 9.48 -26.75
N ARG A 390 8.18 10.35 -25.78
CA ARG A 390 9.19 10.07 -24.74
C ARG A 390 8.48 9.76 -23.44
N VAL A 391 8.96 8.72 -22.76
CA VAL A 391 8.36 8.22 -21.53
C VAL A 391 9.37 8.41 -20.40
N ARG A 392 9.01 9.14 -19.35
CA ARG A 392 9.81 9.19 -18.12
C ARG A 392 9.22 8.20 -17.13
N PHE A 393 10.00 7.19 -16.76
CA PHE A 393 9.67 6.18 -15.76
C PHE A 393 10.41 6.50 -14.47
N GLY A 394 9.69 6.98 -13.46
CA GLY A 394 10.21 7.24 -12.13
C GLY A 394 10.08 6.02 -11.24
N TYR A 395 11.22 5.48 -10.81
CA TYR A 395 11.27 4.37 -9.85
C TYR A 395 11.13 4.92 -8.42
N LEU A 396 10.02 4.60 -7.73
CA LEU A 396 9.61 5.27 -6.49
C LEU A 396 9.89 4.46 -5.23
N GLN A 397 9.88 3.13 -5.31
CA GLN A 397 10.22 2.25 -4.19
C GLN A 397 10.51 0.82 -4.67
N VAL A 398 11.37 0.11 -3.94
CA VAL A 398 11.50 -1.35 -3.99
C VAL A 398 11.30 -1.92 -2.60
N ARG A 399 10.60 -3.05 -2.48
CA ARG A 399 10.47 -3.81 -1.23
C ARG A 399 10.65 -5.31 -1.49
N PRO A 400 11.43 -6.04 -0.69
CA PRO A 400 11.39 -7.50 -0.70
C PRO A 400 10.00 -8.00 -0.23
N ILE A 401 9.50 -9.06 -0.86
CA ILE A 401 8.29 -9.78 -0.47
C ILE A 401 8.74 -11.08 0.22
N ALA A 402 8.31 -11.26 1.47
CA ALA A 402 8.47 -12.52 2.17
C ALA A 402 7.49 -13.54 1.58
N VAL A 403 8.03 -14.59 0.96
CA VAL A 403 7.28 -15.77 0.54
C VAL A 403 7.76 -16.93 1.43
N SER A 404 6.84 -17.57 2.14
CA SER A 404 7.19 -18.62 3.10
C SER A 404 7.47 -19.95 2.39
N ASP A 405 8.62 -20.55 2.68
CA ASP A 405 9.07 -21.84 2.12
C ASP A 405 8.61 -23.07 2.95
N GLN A 406 7.77 -22.90 3.98
CA GLN A 406 7.33 -24.03 4.80
C GLN A 406 6.47 -25.03 3.99
N LEU A 407 6.79 -26.31 4.12
CA LEU A 407 6.04 -27.40 3.49
C LEU A 407 4.86 -27.78 4.40
N ILE A 408 3.77 -27.04 4.28
CA ILE A 408 2.47 -27.42 4.86
C ILE A 408 1.57 -27.80 3.72
N GLU A 409 1.07 -29.02 3.77
CA GLU A 409 0.13 -29.54 2.79
C GLU A 409 -1.27 -29.54 3.42
N VAL A 410 -2.20 -28.85 2.76
CA VAL A 410 -3.64 -28.93 3.06
C VAL A 410 -4.29 -29.67 1.89
N SER A 411 -4.74 -30.90 2.17
CA SER A 411 -5.31 -31.76 1.14
C SER A 411 -6.74 -31.32 0.80
N VAL A 412 -7.31 -31.82 -0.30
CA VAL A 412 -8.71 -31.52 -0.66
C VAL A 412 -9.66 -32.12 0.37
N GLU A 413 -9.30 -33.27 0.94
CA GLU A 413 -10.04 -33.95 2.00
C GLU A 413 -10.09 -33.10 3.28
N ASP A 414 -9.00 -32.41 3.62
CA ASP A 414 -8.95 -31.50 4.76
C ASP A 414 -9.99 -30.36 4.63
N LEU A 415 -10.16 -29.82 3.42
CA LEU A 415 -11.11 -28.73 3.14
C LEU A 415 -12.58 -29.14 3.31
N HIS A 416 -12.87 -30.44 3.15
CA HIS A 416 -14.21 -31.02 3.27
C HIS A 416 -14.41 -31.76 4.61
N SER A 417 -13.48 -31.59 5.55
CA SER A 417 -13.59 -32.21 6.87
C SER A 417 -14.87 -31.77 7.59
N PRO A 418 -15.60 -32.68 8.28
CA PRO A 418 -16.74 -32.30 9.12
C PRO A 418 -16.34 -31.41 10.31
N ASP A 419 -15.05 -31.42 10.66
CA ASP A 419 -14.49 -30.58 11.71
C ASP A 419 -14.07 -29.19 11.19
N ALA A 420 -14.18 -28.92 9.88
CA ALA A 420 -13.90 -27.61 9.32
C ALA A 420 -14.98 -26.60 9.75
N VAL A 421 -14.51 -25.50 10.34
CA VAL A 421 -15.31 -24.30 10.63
C VAL A 421 -15.24 -23.33 9.47
N ILE A 422 -14.05 -23.19 8.88
CA ILE A 422 -13.78 -22.30 7.74
C ILE A 422 -12.91 -23.08 6.77
N SER A 423 -13.31 -23.16 5.51
CA SER A 423 -12.52 -23.75 4.44
C SER A 423 -12.46 -22.82 3.24
N SER A 424 -11.29 -22.75 2.62
CA SER A 424 -11.04 -21.89 1.46
C SER A 424 -9.95 -22.49 0.57
N ASP A 425 -10.17 -22.43 -0.74
CA ASP A 425 -9.19 -22.65 -1.80
C ASP A 425 -8.55 -21.33 -2.30
N MET A 426 -8.78 -20.25 -1.55
CA MET A 426 -8.21 -18.91 -1.73
C MET A 426 -7.65 -18.39 -0.40
N ALA A 427 -6.66 -19.09 0.15
CA ALA A 427 -6.01 -18.74 1.41
C ALA A 427 -4.54 -18.35 1.22
N LEU A 428 -4.09 -17.38 2.02
CA LEU A 428 -2.72 -16.89 2.11
C LEU A 428 -2.16 -16.98 3.52
N GLY A 429 -0.84 -16.91 3.57
CA GLY A 429 -0.05 -17.29 4.74
C GLY A 429 0.50 -18.69 4.54
N ASN A 430 1.26 -19.15 5.51
CA ASN A 430 1.78 -20.50 5.52
C ASN A 430 2.11 -20.83 6.96
N GLY A 431 1.50 -21.87 7.51
CA GLY A 431 1.65 -22.15 8.93
C GLY A 431 0.58 -23.04 9.52
N VAL A 432 0.90 -23.51 10.73
CA VAL A 432 -0.08 -24.11 11.65
C VAL A 432 -0.17 -23.20 12.86
N ALA A 433 -1.36 -22.73 13.20
CA ALA A 433 -1.63 -22.00 14.43
C ALA A 433 -2.57 -22.81 15.33
N THR A 434 -2.24 -22.90 16.62
CA THR A 434 -3.00 -23.67 17.64
C THR A 434 -3.28 -22.87 18.90
N ASP A 435 -2.86 -21.60 18.92
CA ASP A 435 -2.99 -20.62 19.98
C ASP A 435 -4.24 -19.75 19.84
N VAL A 436 -5.05 -19.98 18.81
CA VAL A 436 -6.25 -19.19 18.51
C VAL A 436 -7.48 -19.86 19.12
N GLN A 437 -8.27 -19.11 19.87
CA GLN A 437 -9.53 -19.60 20.43
C GLN A 437 -10.70 -18.64 20.16
N ASP A 438 -10.44 -17.34 20.16
CA ASP A 438 -11.47 -16.34 19.97
C ASP A 438 -11.86 -16.19 18.49
N ILE A 439 -13.15 -15.99 18.22
CA ILE A 439 -13.69 -15.70 16.89
C ILE A 439 -14.56 -14.45 16.98
N VAL A 440 -14.23 -13.45 16.18
CA VAL A 440 -14.96 -12.19 16.05
C VAL A 440 -15.48 -12.10 14.63
N TYR A 441 -16.77 -11.83 14.45
CA TYR A 441 -17.36 -11.75 13.12
C TYR A 441 -18.45 -10.69 13.00
N ALA A 442 -18.54 -10.07 11.81
CA ALA A 442 -19.70 -9.29 11.42
C ALA A 442 -20.89 -10.24 11.20
N ARG A 443 -22.08 -9.84 11.67
CA ARG A 443 -23.28 -10.69 11.60
C ARG A 443 -23.91 -10.63 10.21
N PRO A 444 -24.09 -11.77 9.51
CA PRO A 444 -24.63 -11.76 8.15
C PRO A 444 -26.04 -11.17 8.07
N GLU A 445 -26.90 -11.41 9.06
CA GLU A 445 -28.32 -11.03 8.99
C GLU A 445 -28.55 -9.52 9.09
N HIS A 446 -27.61 -8.79 9.68
CA HIS A 446 -27.69 -7.34 9.89
C HIS A 446 -26.64 -6.58 9.08
N PHE A 447 -25.91 -7.26 8.20
CA PHE A 447 -24.90 -6.61 7.39
C PHE A 447 -25.53 -5.72 6.32
N SER A 448 -25.10 -4.47 6.26
CA SER A 448 -25.46 -3.51 5.22
C SER A 448 -24.28 -2.60 4.94
N SER A 449 -24.11 -2.17 3.68
CA SER A 449 -23.12 -1.16 3.29
C SER A 449 -23.30 0.17 4.03
N LEU A 450 -24.47 0.42 4.62
CA LEU A 450 -24.74 1.59 5.46
C LEU A 450 -24.16 1.48 6.88
N HIS A 451 -23.81 0.27 7.33
CA HIS A 451 -23.35 0.00 8.70
C HIS A 451 -21.87 -0.39 8.77
N THR A 452 -21.16 -0.45 7.65
CA THR A 452 -19.76 -0.90 7.57
C THR A 452 -18.80 -0.05 8.41
N GLN A 453 -19.02 1.27 8.49
CA GLN A 453 -18.24 2.15 9.37
C GLN A 453 -18.44 1.83 10.86
N ALA A 454 -19.70 1.60 11.28
CA ALA A 454 -20.01 1.24 12.66
C ALA A 454 -19.41 -0.14 13.02
N ILE A 455 -19.46 -1.09 12.07
CA ILE A 455 -18.78 -2.38 12.22
C ILE A 455 -17.28 -2.19 12.45
N ALA A 456 -16.60 -1.36 11.65
CA ALA A 456 -15.16 -1.09 11.81
C ALA A 456 -14.83 -0.52 13.22
N GLU A 457 -15.65 0.39 13.73
CA GLU A 457 -15.47 0.96 15.08
C GLU A 457 -15.65 -0.08 16.19
N GLU A 458 -16.65 -0.96 16.07
CA GLU A 458 -16.89 -2.05 17.02
C GLU A 458 -15.77 -3.10 16.99
N LEU A 459 -15.35 -3.52 15.79
CA LEU A 459 -14.20 -4.40 15.60
C LEU A 459 -12.95 -3.80 16.25
N GLY A 460 -12.71 -2.50 16.06
CA GLY A 460 -11.58 -1.80 16.66
C GLY A 460 -11.60 -1.78 18.20
N LYS A 461 -12.78 -1.78 18.84
CA LYS A 461 -12.89 -1.90 20.30
C LYS A 461 -12.50 -3.30 20.77
N ILE A 462 -13.08 -4.33 20.16
CA ILE A 462 -12.81 -5.73 20.49
C ILE A 462 -11.33 -6.08 20.23
N ASN A 463 -10.77 -5.60 19.11
CA ASN A 463 -9.36 -5.79 18.78
C ASN A 463 -8.44 -5.25 19.88
N ARG A 464 -8.69 -4.02 20.37
CA ARG A 464 -7.88 -3.45 21.46
C ARG A 464 -7.94 -4.32 22.72
N GLU A 465 -9.13 -4.75 23.12
CA GLU A 465 -9.29 -5.60 24.31
C GLU A 465 -8.56 -6.94 24.18
N LEU A 466 -8.62 -7.58 23.01
CA LEU A 466 -7.95 -8.86 22.75
C LEU A 466 -6.43 -8.70 22.64
N VAL A 467 -5.94 -7.63 22.01
CA VAL A 467 -4.51 -7.30 21.93
C VAL A 467 -3.94 -7.03 23.33
N ASP A 468 -4.63 -6.24 24.17
CA ASP A 468 -4.21 -5.96 25.55
C ASP A 468 -4.16 -7.23 26.42
N GLN A 469 -4.99 -8.23 26.10
CA GLN A 469 -5.01 -9.55 26.74
C GLN A 469 -4.00 -10.54 26.14
N GLY A 470 -3.30 -10.19 25.05
CA GLY A 470 -2.40 -11.08 24.33
C GLY A 470 -3.12 -12.28 23.68
N ARG A 471 -4.37 -12.10 23.25
CA ARG A 471 -5.23 -13.18 22.74
C ARG A 471 -5.40 -13.06 21.22
N PRO A 472 -4.72 -13.89 20.41
CA PRO A 472 -4.94 -13.93 18.98
C PRO A 472 -6.34 -14.49 18.67
N TYR A 473 -6.96 -13.98 17.60
CA TYR A 473 -8.33 -14.34 17.24
C TYR A 473 -8.53 -14.50 15.73
N VAL A 474 -9.64 -15.14 15.34
CA VAL A 474 -10.14 -15.18 13.97
C VAL A 474 -11.08 -14.01 13.76
N LEU A 475 -10.85 -13.20 12.73
CA LEU A 475 -11.75 -12.12 12.30
C LEU A 475 -12.44 -12.50 10.99
N ILE A 476 -13.78 -12.45 10.97
CA ILE A 476 -14.59 -12.68 9.76
C ILE A 476 -15.36 -11.40 9.41
N GLY A 477 -15.14 -10.88 8.21
CA GLY A 477 -15.81 -9.69 7.69
C GLY A 477 -16.38 -9.91 6.29
N PHE A 478 -17.25 -9.00 5.85
CA PHE A 478 -17.86 -9.05 4.53
C PHE A 478 -17.31 -7.98 3.59
N GLY A 479 -17.04 -8.38 2.34
CA GLY A 479 -16.33 -7.55 1.35
C GLY A 479 -14.86 -7.33 1.73
N ARG A 480 -14.27 -6.26 1.21
CA ARG A 480 -12.89 -5.86 1.50
C ARG A 480 -12.75 -5.29 2.91
N ILE A 481 -11.98 -5.96 3.76
CA ILE A 481 -11.57 -5.42 5.06
C ILE A 481 -10.40 -4.46 4.81
N GLY A 482 -10.60 -3.18 5.14
CA GLY A 482 -9.60 -2.13 4.95
C GLY A 482 -9.68 -1.36 3.64
N SER A 483 -10.83 -1.41 2.95
CA SER A 483 -11.10 -0.50 1.84
C SER A 483 -11.50 0.90 2.33
N SER A 484 -11.01 1.94 1.67
CA SER A 484 -11.47 3.34 1.84
C SER A 484 -12.97 3.54 1.53
N HIS A 485 -13.59 2.61 0.79
CA HIS A 485 -14.95 2.71 0.30
C HIS A 485 -15.90 1.74 1.03
N ALA A 486 -16.81 2.30 1.83
CA ALA A 486 -17.87 1.55 2.54
C ALA A 486 -18.76 0.66 1.64
N SER A 487 -18.82 0.95 0.33
CA SER A 487 -19.56 0.14 -0.65
C SER A 487 -18.83 -1.14 -1.08
N LEU A 488 -17.53 -1.25 -0.78
CA LEU A 488 -16.69 -2.39 -1.16
C LEU A 488 -16.46 -3.37 0.01
N GLY A 489 -16.75 -2.96 1.24
CA GLY A 489 -16.57 -3.78 2.43
C GLY A 489 -16.49 -2.95 3.72
N ILE A 490 -15.75 -3.46 4.71
CA ILE A 490 -15.59 -2.84 6.03
C ILE A 490 -14.37 -1.91 6.00
N PRO A 491 -14.53 -0.59 6.14
CA PRO A 491 -13.43 0.38 6.10
C PRO A 491 -12.66 0.41 7.43
N SER A 492 -11.88 -0.65 7.68
CA SER A 492 -11.06 -0.79 8.89
C SER A 492 -9.59 -0.46 8.62
N ASP A 493 -9.01 0.45 9.38
CA ASP A 493 -7.55 0.63 9.40
C ASP A 493 -6.86 -0.61 9.98
N TRP A 494 -5.59 -0.84 9.67
CA TRP A 494 -4.86 -1.99 10.21
C TRP A 494 -4.85 -2.02 11.74
N SER A 495 -4.77 -0.85 12.37
CA SER A 495 -4.85 -0.70 13.84
C SER A 495 -6.13 -1.27 14.47
N GLN A 496 -7.21 -1.38 13.71
CA GLN A 496 -8.48 -1.92 14.18
C GLN A 496 -8.57 -3.44 14.08
N ILE A 497 -7.63 -4.10 13.39
CA ILE A 497 -7.66 -5.55 13.12
C ILE A 497 -6.32 -6.25 13.42
N SER A 498 -5.34 -5.51 13.94
CA SER A 498 -3.94 -5.96 14.09
C SER A 498 -3.73 -7.19 14.99
N GLY A 499 -4.68 -7.51 15.87
CA GLY A 499 -4.63 -8.70 16.72
C GLY A 499 -5.17 -9.97 16.05
N ALA A 500 -5.75 -9.86 14.86
CA ALA A 500 -6.28 -11.01 14.13
C ALA A 500 -5.14 -11.91 13.64
N ARG A 501 -5.20 -13.18 14.04
CA ARG A 501 -4.29 -14.23 13.56
C ARG A 501 -4.80 -14.88 12.28
N VAL A 502 -6.11 -14.82 12.06
CA VAL A 502 -6.78 -15.24 10.84
C VAL A 502 -7.74 -14.14 10.42
N LEU A 503 -7.61 -13.64 9.20
CA LEU A 503 -8.52 -12.70 8.56
C LEU A 503 -9.32 -13.44 7.50
N VAL A 504 -10.64 -13.32 7.54
CA VAL A 504 -11.55 -13.98 6.60
C VAL A 504 -12.40 -12.92 5.93
N GLU A 505 -12.16 -12.68 4.64
CA GLU A 505 -13.04 -11.88 3.79
C GLU A 505 -14.07 -12.80 3.14
N SER A 506 -15.34 -12.55 3.44
CA SER A 506 -16.45 -13.29 2.83
C SER A 506 -17.29 -12.42 1.92
N THR A 507 -17.80 -12.95 0.82
CA THR A 507 -18.76 -12.23 -0.04
C THR A 507 -20.19 -12.49 0.39
N LEU A 508 -21.11 -11.62 0.00
CA LEU A 508 -22.55 -11.82 0.11
C LEU A 508 -23.17 -11.70 -1.29
N PRO A 509 -24.37 -12.24 -1.55
CA PRO A 509 -25.04 -12.10 -2.85
C PRO A 509 -25.16 -10.66 -3.34
N GLU A 510 -25.34 -9.71 -2.41
CA GLU A 510 -25.44 -8.28 -2.70
C GLU A 510 -24.08 -7.55 -2.70
N MET A 511 -23.01 -8.22 -2.26
CA MET A 511 -21.65 -7.68 -2.13
C MET A 511 -20.62 -8.72 -2.60
N ASP A 512 -20.59 -8.94 -3.92
CA ASP A 512 -19.58 -9.75 -4.61
C ASP A 512 -18.45 -8.84 -5.12
N VAL A 513 -17.47 -8.62 -4.25
CA VAL A 513 -16.32 -7.75 -4.49
C VAL A 513 -15.06 -8.61 -4.53
N GLU A 514 -14.15 -8.32 -5.46
CA GLU A 514 -12.82 -8.95 -5.48
C GLU A 514 -12.11 -8.74 -4.14
N PRO A 515 -11.42 -9.75 -3.58
CA PRO A 515 -10.77 -9.64 -2.27
C PRO A 515 -9.72 -8.53 -2.22
N SER A 516 -9.33 -8.14 -1.01
CA SER A 516 -8.28 -7.12 -0.81
C SER A 516 -6.97 -7.52 -1.49
N GLN A 517 -6.47 -6.64 -2.37
CA GLN A 517 -5.20 -6.80 -3.10
C GLN A 517 -4.15 -5.73 -2.74
N GLY A 518 -4.40 -4.94 -1.68
CA GLY A 518 -3.53 -3.85 -1.24
C GLY A 518 -2.13 -4.34 -0.86
N SER A 519 -1.08 -3.62 -1.26
CA SER A 519 0.31 -3.98 -0.97
C SER A 519 0.59 -3.98 0.53
N HIS A 520 0.20 -2.89 1.20
CA HIS A 520 0.32 -2.73 2.64
C HIS A 520 -0.38 -3.85 3.41
N PHE A 521 -1.57 -4.24 2.95
CA PHE A 521 -2.32 -5.33 3.56
C PHE A 521 -1.55 -6.66 3.56
N PHE A 522 -0.93 -7.06 2.44
CA PHE A 522 -0.13 -8.30 2.39
C PHE A 522 1.17 -8.23 3.19
N HIS A 523 1.85 -7.09 3.15
CA HIS A 523 3.05 -6.91 3.98
C HIS A 523 2.70 -7.03 5.46
N ASN A 524 1.57 -6.46 5.89
CA ASN A 524 1.11 -6.57 7.26
C ASN A 524 0.75 -8.02 7.61
N LEU A 525 0.02 -8.74 6.73
CA LEU A 525 -0.27 -10.17 6.94
C LEU A 525 1.02 -10.99 7.20
N ALA A 526 2.07 -10.76 6.41
CA ALA A 526 3.36 -11.42 6.61
C ALA A 526 4.01 -11.02 7.94
N SER A 527 4.10 -9.72 8.26
CA SER A 527 4.71 -9.20 9.48
C SER A 527 4.03 -9.74 10.76
N PHE A 528 2.70 -9.82 10.79
CA PHE A 528 1.94 -10.34 11.93
C PHE A 528 1.76 -11.87 11.91
N HIS A 529 2.32 -12.54 10.89
CA HIS A 529 2.13 -13.98 10.66
C HIS A 529 0.64 -14.34 10.68
N ALA A 530 -0.19 -13.44 10.14
CA ALA A 530 -1.62 -13.61 10.04
C ALA A 530 -1.93 -14.39 8.76
N SER A 531 -2.84 -15.35 8.89
CA SER A 531 -3.39 -16.06 7.75
C SER A 531 -4.57 -15.29 7.18
N TYR A 532 -4.77 -15.36 5.87
CA TYR A 532 -5.86 -14.67 5.20
C TYR A 532 -6.67 -15.64 4.35
N PHE A 533 -7.99 -15.56 4.41
CA PHE A 533 -8.91 -16.46 3.74
C PHE A 533 -9.92 -15.65 2.95
N THR A 534 -10.14 -16.01 1.68
CA THR A 534 -11.29 -15.51 0.91
C THR A 534 -12.35 -16.60 0.84
N VAL A 535 -13.57 -16.30 1.26
CA VAL A 535 -14.70 -17.24 1.26
C VAL A 535 -15.87 -16.68 0.48
N ARG A 536 -16.11 -17.20 -0.73
CA ARG A 536 -17.20 -16.71 -1.56
C ARG A 536 -18.54 -17.32 -1.13
N HIS A 537 -19.62 -16.54 -1.18
CA HIS A 537 -20.98 -17.04 -0.88
C HIS A 537 -21.50 -18.09 -1.87
N ASP A 538 -20.95 -18.13 -3.09
CA ASP A 538 -21.33 -19.04 -4.17
C ASP A 538 -20.40 -20.27 -4.29
N ALA A 539 -19.41 -20.39 -3.41
CA ALA A 539 -18.46 -21.51 -3.41
C ALA A 539 -19.00 -22.73 -2.64
N ALA A 540 -18.46 -23.91 -2.96
CA ALA A 540 -18.76 -25.15 -2.24
C ALA A 540 -18.10 -25.19 -0.84
N LEU A 541 -16.98 -24.48 -0.69
CA LEU A 541 -16.28 -24.27 0.58
C LEU A 541 -16.85 -23.02 1.25
N GLY A 542 -16.81 -22.97 2.58
CA GLY A 542 -17.58 -21.97 3.30
C GLY A 542 -17.23 -21.83 4.77
N ILE A 543 -18.10 -21.08 5.46
CA ILE A 543 -18.08 -20.89 6.90
C ILE A 543 -19.26 -21.70 7.49
N ASP A 544 -18.99 -22.50 8.51
CA ASP A 544 -19.99 -23.23 9.30
C ASP A 544 -20.71 -22.25 10.25
N TRP A 545 -21.62 -21.44 9.68
CA TRP A 545 -22.40 -20.43 10.41
C TRP A 545 -23.27 -21.05 11.51
N ASP A 546 -23.82 -22.24 11.26
CA ASP A 546 -24.63 -22.96 12.26
C ASP A 546 -23.78 -23.28 13.49
N TRP A 547 -22.57 -23.83 13.31
CA TRP A 547 -21.67 -24.10 14.43
C TRP A 547 -21.26 -22.81 15.16
N LEU A 548 -20.90 -21.74 14.43
CA LEU A 548 -20.53 -20.44 15.01
C LEU A 548 -21.66 -19.85 15.86
N ASN A 549 -22.91 -19.99 15.41
CA ASN A 549 -24.07 -19.44 16.08
C ASN A 549 -24.40 -20.12 17.41
N HIS A 550 -23.93 -21.35 17.61
CA HIS A 550 -24.11 -22.14 18.83
C HIS A 550 -22.94 -22.03 19.83
N GLN A 551 -21.90 -21.24 19.54
CA GLN A 551 -20.76 -21.08 20.44
C GLN A 551 -21.07 -20.16 21.63
N PRO A 552 -20.35 -20.30 22.77
CA PRO A 552 -20.47 -19.38 23.89
C PRO A 552 -20.11 -17.94 23.48
N VAL A 553 -21.04 -17.02 23.73
CA VAL A 553 -20.90 -15.60 23.42
C VAL A 553 -20.14 -14.91 24.55
N ILE A 554 -19.09 -14.16 24.21
CA ILE A 554 -18.37 -13.28 25.13
C ILE A 554 -18.90 -11.85 25.02
N HIS A 555 -19.12 -11.39 23.79
CA HIS A 555 -19.66 -10.07 23.50
C HIS A 555 -20.54 -10.13 22.23
N GLU A 556 -21.66 -9.40 22.23
CA GLU A 556 -22.58 -9.37 21.11
C GLU A 556 -23.26 -7.99 21.02
N THR A 557 -23.31 -7.48 19.80
CA THR A 557 -24.09 -6.30 19.41
C THR A 557 -25.03 -6.68 18.26
N ASP A 558 -25.78 -5.70 17.75
CA ASP A 558 -26.58 -5.90 16.54
C ASP A 558 -25.70 -6.23 15.32
N LEU A 559 -24.46 -5.73 15.27
CA LEU A 559 -23.61 -5.77 14.09
C LEU A 559 -22.45 -6.78 14.19
N VAL A 560 -21.89 -6.99 15.38
CA VAL A 560 -20.68 -7.79 15.61
C VAL A 560 -20.91 -8.80 16.72
N ARG A 561 -20.28 -9.97 16.57
CA ARG A 561 -20.35 -11.04 17.56
C ARG A 561 -18.96 -11.58 17.86
N HIS A 562 -18.65 -11.74 19.14
CA HIS A 562 -17.43 -12.35 19.65
C HIS A 562 -17.79 -13.61 20.43
N VAL A 563 -17.36 -14.76 19.91
CA VAL A 563 -17.56 -16.07 20.52
C VAL A 563 -16.24 -16.70 20.93
N ARG A 564 -16.31 -17.55 21.95
CA ARG A 564 -15.17 -18.33 22.44
C ARG A 564 -15.57 -19.80 22.62
N PRO A 565 -15.22 -20.68 21.66
CA PRO A 565 -15.39 -22.12 21.78
C PRO A 565 -14.63 -22.66 23.00
N THR A 566 -15.08 -23.80 23.53
CA THR A 566 -14.45 -24.44 24.70
C THR A 566 -13.03 -24.94 24.45
N ARG A 567 -12.66 -25.17 23.19
CA ARG A 567 -11.34 -25.65 22.77
C ARG A 567 -10.71 -24.69 21.77
N PRO A 568 -9.36 -24.54 21.76
CA PRO A 568 -8.65 -23.80 20.73
C PRO A 568 -8.92 -24.37 19.33
N LEU A 569 -8.83 -23.51 18.32
CA LEU A 569 -8.94 -23.85 16.92
C LEU A 569 -7.57 -24.29 16.38
N ILE A 570 -7.60 -25.10 15.32
CA ILE A 570 -6.39 -25.43 14.56
C ILE A 570 -6.50 -24.76 13.20
N VAL A 571 -5.62 -23.80 12.94
CA VAL A 571 -5.52 -23.13 11.65
C VAL A 571 -4.40 -23.80 10.86
N ARG A 572 -4.68 -24.22 9.63
CA ARG A 572 -3.70 -24.76 8.70
C ARG A 572 -3.81 -24.01 7.39
N VAL A 573 -2.70 -23.47 6.90
CA VAL A 573 -2.63 -22.80 5.60
C VAL A 573 -1.46 -23.35 4.80
N ASP A 574 -1.79 -23.81 3.59
CA ASP A 574 -0.89 -24.17 2.51
C ASP A 574 -0.89 -23.03 1.48
N GLY A 575 0.04 -22.10 1.63
CA GLY A 575 0.17 -20.93 0.75
C GLY A 575 0.60 -21.28 -0.68
N ARG A 576 1.15 -22.49 -0.91
CA ARG A 576 1.60 -22.93 -2.23
C ARG A 576 0.44 -23.37 -3.11
N ASN A 577 -0.52 -24.06 -2.52
CA ASN A 577 -1.76 -24.46 -3.19
C ASN A 577 -2.92 -23.50 -2.93
N SER A 578 -2.67 -22.41 -2.21
CA SER A 578 -3.67 -21.42 -1.76
C SER A 578 -4.81 -22.03 -0.95
N ARG A 579 -4.56 -23.08 -0.18
CA ARG A 579 -5.59 -23.80 0.59
C ARG A 579 -5.48 -23.51 2.07
N GLY A 580 -6.61 -23.27 2.71
CA GLY A 580 -6.67 -23.01 4.13
C GLY A 580 -7.86 -23.71 4.79
N VAL A 581 -7.65 -24.20 6.00
CA VAL A 581 -8.72 -24.73 6.85
C VAL A 581 -8.55 -24.27 8.30
N VAL A 582 -9.67 -23.90 8.92
CA VAL A 582 -9.78 -23.70 10.38
C VAL A 582 -10.63 -24.84 10.92
N LEU A 583 -10.03 -25.67 11.78
CA LEU A 583 -10.65 -26.87 12.33
C LEU A 583 -11.05 -26.66 13.80
N LYS A 584 -12.11 -27.37 14.22
CA LYS A 584 -12.51 -27.54 15.62
C LYS A 584 -11.37 -28.22 16.40
N GLY A 585 -11.16 -27.81 17.66
CA GLY A 585 -10.13 -28.41 18.52
C GLY A 585 -10.48 -29.82 19.01
N ASN A 586 -9.50 -30.73 18.96
CA ASN A 586 -9.66 -32.13 19.38
C ASN A 586 -8.97 -32.40 20.73
N GLU A 587 -9.22 -33.55 21.37
CA GLU A 587 -8.66 -33.87 22.71
C GLU A 587 -7.12 -33.91 22.74
N GLU A 588 -6.47 -34.25 21.62
CA GLU A 588 -5.01 -34.23 21.50
C GLU A 588 -4.42 -32.81 21.50
N THR A 589 -5.18 -31.80 21.05
CA THR A 589 -4.75 -30.40 20.98
C THR A 589 -4.76 -29.72 22.35
N ALA A 590 -5.61 -30.18 23.27
CA ALA A 590 -5.68 -29.67 24.64
C ALA A 590 -4.49 -30.12 25.52
N ARG A 591 -3.79 -31.18 25.12
CA ARG A 591 -2.52 -31.62 25.72
C ARG A 591 -1.36 -31.05 24.92
N GLY A 592 -1.16 -29.73 25.01
CA GLY A 592 0.06 -29.10 24.48
C GLY A 592 1.30 -29.88 24.92
N LYS A 593 2.22 -30.13 23.98
CA LYS A 593 3.52 -30.78 24.21
C LYS A 593 4.15 -30.23 25.50
N GLN A 594 4.32 -31.10 26.49
CA GLN A 594 5.30 -30.89 27.55
C GLN A 594 6.71 -30.83 26.97
#